data_AF-A0A2D0JJR9-F1
#
_entry.id   AF-A0A2D0JJR9-F1
#
_cell.length_a   1.000
_cell.length_b   1.000
_cell.length_c   1.000
_cell.angle_alpha   90.00
_cell.angle_beta   90.00
_cell.angle_gamma   90.00
#
_symmetry.space_group_name_H-M   'P 1'
#
loop_
_entity.id
_entity.type
_entity.pdbx_description
1 polymer ?
#
loop_
_entity_poly.entity_id
_entity_poly.type
_entity_poly.pdbx_seq_one_letter_code
_entity_poly.pdbx_strand_id
1 'polypeptide(L)'
;MRHYSNPYAEHDAQDDRECEEAAYEDAVLERQGDDALRLYNKLPEGTCSIFSPRMNEIFGDMFDTGGEADEETHALLYKLCQLKVRTA
;
A
#
# COMPACT_ATOMS: atom_id res chain seq x y z
N MET A 1 2.11 36.85 40.14
CA MET A 1 1.61 35.71 39.35
C MET A 1 2.41 34.48 39.75
N ARG A 2 1.78 33.41 40.23
CA ARG A 2 2.48 32.14 40.46
C ARG A 2 2.68 31.48 39.10
N HIS A 3 3.93 31.30 38.68
CA HIS A 3 4.24 30.41 37.56
C HIS A 3 3.93 28.99 38.03
N TYR A 4 2.79 28.46 37.61
CA TYR A 4 2.53 27.03 37.71
C TYR A 4 3.42 26.35 36.67
N SER A 5 4.57 25.85 37.11
CA SER A 5 5.37 24.94 36.30
C SER A 5 4.60 23.63 36.24
N ASN A 6 4.07 23.27 35.07
CA ASN A 6 3.46 21.97 34.86
C ASN A 6 4.57 20.91 35.03
N PRO A 7 4.54 20.06 36.08
CA PRO A 7 5.59 19.08 36.32
C PRO A 7 5.61 17.97 35.27
N TYR A 8 4.58 17.91 34.40
CA TYR A 8 4.47 16.99 33.28
C TYR A 8 4.69 17.67 31.92
N ALA A 9 5.12 18.94 31.87
CA ALA A 9 5.31 19.63 30.58
C ALA A 9 6.24 18.89 29.60
N GLU A 10 7.25 18.19 30.13
CA GLU A 10 8.16 17.37 29.32
C GLU A 10 7.48 16.08 28.82
N HIS A 11 6.58 15.51 29.62
CA HIS A 11 5.77 14.34 29.25
C HIS A 11 4.73 14.71 28.20
N ASP A 12 4.00 15.81 28.41
CA ASP A 12 3.03 16.33 27.44
C ASP A 12 3.71 16.62 26.08
N ALA A 13 4.90 17.23 26.10
CA ALA A 13 5.66 17.49 24.88
C ALA A 13 6.25 16.22 24.23
N GLN A 14 6.38 15.12 24.98
CA GLN A 14 6.76 13.83 24.41
C GLN A 14 5.55 13.14 23.78
N ASP A 15 4.42 13.10 24.49
CA ASP A 15 3.16 12.53 23.99
C ASP A 15 2.71 13.22 22.70
N ASP A 16 2.82 14.55 22.63
CA ASP A 16 2.52 15.34 21.43
C ASP A 16 3.41 14.94 20.24
N ARG A 17 4.70 14.68 20.48
CA ARG A 17 5.65 14.25 19.43
C ARG A 17 5.36 12.83 18.95
N GLU A 18 5.07 11.92 19.86
CA GLU A 18 4.69 10.54 19.51
C GLU A 18 3.38 10.53 18.71
N CYS A 19 2.43 11.39 19.06
CA CYS A 19 1.19 11.55 18.31
C CYS A 19 1.42 12.15 16.91
N GLU A 20 2.30 13.15 16.78
CA GLU A 20 2.68 13.74 15.49
C GLU A 20 3.41 12.73 14.60
N GLU A 21 4.33 11.94 15.16
CA GLU A 21 5.04 10.88 14.45
C GLU A 21 4.08 9.80 13.96
N ALA A 22 3.16 9.34 14.81
CA ALA A 22 2.13 8.37 14.41
C ALA A 22 1.21 8.90 13.30
N ALA A 23 0.81 10.18 13.38
CA ALA A 23 0.00 10.81 12.34
C ALA A 23 0.78 10.96 11.01
N TYR A 24 2.08 11.26 11.09
CA TYR A 24 2.94 11.31 9.92
C TYR A 24 3.11 9.93 9.27
N GLU A 25 3.33 8.88 10.06
CA GLU A 25 3.43 7.51 9.56
C GLU A 25 2.14 7.07 8.86
N ASP A 26 0.98 7.37 9.43
CA ASP A 26 -0.33 7.06 8.83
C ASP A 26 -0.52 7.77 7.49
N ALA A 27 -0.19 9.07 7.41
CA ALA A 27 -0.26 9.84 6.17
C ALA A 27 0.69 9.30 5.08
N VAL A 28 1.87 8.80 5.48
CA VAL A 28 2.81 8.13 4.56
C VAL A 28 2.22 6.81 4.05
N LEU A 29 1.62 6.00 4.93
CA LEU A 29 1.00 4.73 4.55
C LEU A 29 -0.20 4.94 3.61
N GLU A 30 -1.06 5.91 3.89
CA GLU A 30 -2.19 6.28 3.04
C GLU A 30 -1.70 6.66 1.63
N ARG A 31 -0.70 7.55 1.55
CA ARG A 31 -0.11 7.95 0.27
C ARG A 31 0.51 6.79 -0.49
N GLN A 32 1.20 5.88 0.21
CA GLN A 32 1.75 4.68 -0.44
C GLN A 32 0.65 3.77 -1.00
N GLY A 33 -0.48 3.65 -0.29
CA GLY A 33 -1.67 2.94 -0.76
C GLY A 33 -2.24 3.56 -2.04
N ASP A 34 -2.41 4.87 -2.05
CA ASP A 34 -2.89 5.62 -3.22
C ASP A 34 -1.97 5.46 -4.44
N ASP A 35 -0.66 5.56 -4.24
CA ASP A 35 0.32 5.41 -5.31
C ASP A 35 0.35 3.96 -5.84
N ALA A 36 0.20 2.96 -4.96
CA ALA A 36 0.10 1.55 -5.36
C ALA A 36 -1.17 1.28 -6.18
N LEU A 37 -2.31 1.83 -5.75
CA LEU A 37 -3.58 1.72 -6.49
C LEU A 37 -3.49 2.40 -7.86
N ARG A 38 -2.84 3.57 -7.95
CA ARG A 38 -2.58 4.25 -9.23
C ARG A 38 -1.69 3.45 -10.16
N LEU A 39 -0.68 2.77 -9.65
CA LEU A 39 0.18 1.89 -10.46
C LEU A 39 -0.61 0.68 -10.96
N TYR A 40 -1.38 0.07 -10.07
CA TYR A 40 -2.21 -1.08 -10.40
C TYR A 40 -3.22 -0.76 -11.51
N ASN A 41 -3.91 0.39 -11.42
CA ASN A 41 -4.85 0.85 -12.44
C ASN A 41 -4.21 1.21 -13.78
N LYS A 42 -2.87 1.31 -13.85
CA LYS A 42 -2.12 1.52 -15.09
C LYS A 42 -1.66 0.21 -15.73
N LEU A 43 -1.85 -0.93 -15.06
CA LEU A 43 -1.54 -2.23 -15.66
C LEU A 43 -2.47 -2.46 -16.87
N PRO A 44 -1.97 -3.12 -17.93
CA PRO A 44 -2.81 -3.53 -19.04
C PRO A 44 -4.02 -4.34 -18.57
N GLU A 45 -5.18 -4.10 -19.18
CA GLU A 45 -6.36 -4.92 -18.94
C GLU A 45 -6.14 -6.35 -19.49
N GLY A 46 -6.58 -7.33 -18.71
CA GLY A 46 -6.37 -8.74 -18.98
C GLY A 46 -4.99 -9.22 -18.53
N THR A 47 -4.99 -10.24 -17.67
CA THR A 47 -3.81 -10.97 -17.21
C THR A 47 -2.97 -11.52 -18.38
N CYS A 48 -3.61 -11.91 -19.48
CA CYS A 48 -2.93 -12.32 -20.72
C CYS A 48 -2.04 -11.22 -21.34
N SER A 49 -2.36 -9.94 -21.10
CA SER A 49 -1.57 -8.79 -21.55
C SER A 49 -0.41 -8.46 -20.61
N ILE A 50 -0.44 -8.98 -19.38
CA ILE A 50 0.54 -8.72 -18.32
C ILE A 50 1.63 -9.80 -18.31
N PHE A 51 1.22 -11.07 -18.42
CA PHE A 51 2.16 -12.19 -18.34
C PHE A 51 2.77 -12.57 -19.68
N SER A 52 3.94 -13.21 -19.61
CA SER A 52 4.63 -13.71 -20.80
C SER A 52 3.78 -14.73 -21.57
N PRO A 53 3.97 -14.88 -22.90
CA PRO A 53 3.23 -15.87 -23.69
C PRO A 53 3.26 -17.29 -23.11
N ARG A 54 4.43 -17.72 -22.61
CA ARG A 54 4.61 -19.05 -21.98
C ARG A 54 3.81 -19.23 -20.70
N MET A 55 3.60 -18.17 -19.92
CA MET A 55 2.75 -18.23 -18.73
C MET A 55 1.29 -18.35 -19.13
N ASN A 56 0.86 -17.61 -20.16
CA ASN A 56 -0.51 -17.68 -20.67
C ASN A 56 -0.82 -19.04 -21.31
N GLU A 57 0.14 -19.69 -21.97
CA GLU A 57 -0.03 -21.06 -22.48
C GLU A 57 -0.32 -22.09 -21.37
N ILE A 58 0.21 -21.87 -20.16
CA ILE A 58 0.08 -22.82 -19.04
C ILE A 58 -1.11 -22.46 -18.15
N PHE A 59 -1.34 -21.16 -17.91
CA PHE A 59 -2.27 -20.65 -16.90
C PHE A 59 -3.31 -19.67 -17.43
N GLY A 60 -3.26 -19.27 -18.71
CA GLY A 60 -4.11 -18.23 -19.29
C GLY A 60 -5.61 -18.49 -19.07
N ASP A 61 -6.05 -19.72 -19.30
CA ASP A 61 -7.44 -20.14 -19.09
C ASP A 61 -7.90 -19.95 -17.64
N MET A 62 -7.00 -20.06 -16.66
CA MET A 62 -7.36 -19.84 -15.25
C MET A 62 -7.65 -18.38 -14.96
N PHE A 63 -6.94 -17.47 -15.63
CA PHE A 63 -7.10 -16.05 -15.39
C PHE A 63 -8.35 -15.46 -16.06
N ASP A 64 -8.81 -16.02 -17.18
CA ASP A 64 -9.99 -15.52 -17.92
C ASP A 64 -11.34 -16.00 -17.35
N THR A 65 -11.33 -16.83 -16.30
CA THR A 65 -12.58 -17.40 -15.73
C THR A 65 -13.28 -16.51 -14.71
N GLY A 66 -12.67 -15.39 -14.28
CA GLY A 66 -13.22 -14.53 -13.24
C GLY A 66 -13.49 -15.26 -11.91
N GLY A 67 -12.77 -16.37 -11.69
CA GLY A 67 -12.86 -17.19 -10.49
C GLY A 67 -11.77 -16.87 -9.47
N GLU A 68 -11.62 -17.72 -8.46
CA GLU A 68 -10.64 -17.55 -7.37
C GLU A 68 -9.21 -17.28 -7.88
N ALA A 69 -8.79 -17.94 -8.95
CA ALA A 69 -7.47 -17.74 -9.54
C ALA A 69 -7.25 -16.32 -10.11
N ASP A 70 -8.30 -15.70 -10.66
CA ASP A 70 -8.24 -14.33 -11.18
C ASP A 70 -8.13 -13.32 -10.02
N GLU A 71 -8.94 -13.51 -8.98
CA GLU A 71 -8.89 -12.70 -7.76
C GLU A 71 -7.52 -12.76 -7.06
N GLU A 72 -6.97 -13.97 -6.88
CA GLU A 72 -5.64 -14.18 -6.30
C GLU A 72 -4.53 -13.56 -7.14
N THR A 73 -4.69 -13.58 -8.47
CA THR A 73 -3.74 -12.95 -9.40
C THR A 73 -3.79 -11.44 -9.29
N HIS A 74 -4.99 -10.86 -9.24
CA HIS A 74 -5.18 -9.43 -9.02
C HIS A 74 -4.64 -8.98 -7.65
N ALA A 75 -4.83 -9.78 -6.60
CA ALA A 75 -4.23 -9.53 -5.29
C ALA A 75 -2.70 -9.55 -5.32
N LEU A 76 -2.11 -10.52 -6.04
CA LEU A 76 -0.65 -10.58 -6.24
C LEU A 76 -0.13 -9.34 -6.99
N LEU A 77 -0.78 -8.96 -8.09
CA LEU A 77 -0.40 -7.78 -8.88
C LEU A 77 -0.45 -6.50 -8.05
N TYR A 78 -1.50 -6.31 -7.24
CA TYR A 78 -1.60 -5.17 -6.33
C TYR A 78 -0.48 -5.18 -5.28
N LYS A 79 -0.14 -6.35 -4.71
CA LYS A 79 0.96 -6.49 -3.75
C LYS A 79 2.32 -6.17 -4.36
N LEU A 80 2.54 -6.53 -5.63
CA LEU A 80 3.75 -6.12 -6.37
C LEU A 80 3.80 -4.60 -6.56
N CYS A 81 2.67 -3.94 -6.84
CA CYS A 81 2.61 -2.48 -6.88
C CYS A 81 2.97 -1.85 -5.53
N GLN A 82 2.44 -2.37 -4.42
CA GLN A 82 2.81 -1.90 -3.06
C GLN A 82 4.31 -2.06 -2.78
N LEU A 83 4.89 -3.22 -3.12
CA LEU A 83 6.33 -3.45 -2.97
C LEU A 83 7.14 -2.49 -3.85
N LYS A 84 6.68 -2.19 -5.07
CA LYS A 84 7.35 -1.25 -5.96
C LYS A 84 7.35 0.17 -5.39
N VAL A 85 6.24 0.63 -4.82
CA VAL A 85 6.14 1.95 -4.17
C VAL A 85 7.04 2.03 -2.94
N ARG A 86 7.10 0.98 -2.12
CA ARG A 86 7.95 0.95 -0.91
C ARG A 86 9.46 0.90 -1.21
N THR A 87 9.84 0.47 -2.41
CA THR A 87 11.25 0.30 -2.82
C THR A 87 11.72 1.34 -3.84
N ALA A 88 10.83 2.24 -4.27
CA ALA A 88 11.14 3.37 -5.15
C ALA A 88 11.58 4.59 -4.33
#